data_AF-A0A519D8D6-F1
#
_entry.id   AF-A0A519D8D6-F1
#
_cell.length_a   1.000
_cell.length_b   1.000
_cell.length_c   1.000
_cell.angle_alpha   90.00
_cell.angle_beta   90.00
_cell.angle_gamma   90.00
#
_symmetry.space_group_name_H-M   'P 1'
#
loop_
_entity.id
_entity.type
_entity.pdbx_description
1 polymer ?
#
loop_
_entity_poly.entity_id
_entity_poly.type
_entity_poly.pdbx_seq_one_letter_code
_entity_poly.pdbx_strand_id
1 'polypeptide(L)' 'MKYCSKCFFPDTKPDLEFDENGVCDACVNATKKDNTNWESRRHELEIILEKNRSKDGSRYDCIIP' A
#
# COMPACT_ATOMS: atom_id res chain seq x y z
N MET A 1 24.85 -9.53 4.47
CA MET A 1 24.20 -8.82 3.36
C MET A 1 23.40 -9.85 2.58
N LYS A 2 22.08 -9.74 2.66
CA LYS A 2 21.11 -10.62 2.00
C LYS A 2 20.46 -9.84 0.85
N TYR A 3 19.97 -10.56 -0.15
CA TYR A 3 19.29 -9.98 -1.30
C TYR A 3 17.95 -10.65 -1.49
N CYS A 4 16.97 -9.90 -1.98
CA CYS A 4 15.67 -10.47 -2.29
C CYS A 4 15.82 -11.46 -3.44
N SER A 5 15.31 -12.67 -3.24
CA SER A 5 15.33 -13.73 -4.26
C SER A 5 14.54 -13.39 -5.53
N LYS A 6 13.60 -12.43 -5.47
CA LYS A 6 12.79 -11.99 -6.62
C LYS A 6 13.31 -10.73 -7.32
N CYS A 7 13.77 -9.72 -6.58
CA CYS A 7 14.10 -8.41 -7.14
C CYS A 7 15.52 -7.93 -6.89
N PHE A 8 16.37 -8.74 -6.24
CA PHE A 8 17.77 -8.40 -5.93
C PHE A 8 17.97 -7.12 -5.11
N PHE A 9 16.92 -6.61 -4.44
CA PHE A 9 17.12 -5.52 -3.48
C PHE A 9 17.90 -6.01 -2.26
N PRO A 10 18.91 -5.24 -1.78
CA PRO A 10 19.68 -5.61 -0.60
C PRO A 10 18.91 -5.38 0.69
N ASP A 11 19.26 -6.12 1.73
CA ASP A 11 18.78 -5.95 3.11
C ASP A 11 19.21 -4.63 3.76
N THR A 12 20.13 -3.90 3.15
CA THR A 12 20.55 -2.56 3.59
C THR A 12 19.59 -1.45 3.14
N LYS A 13 18.58 -1.75 2.32
CA LYS A 13 17.57 -0.76 1.94
C LYS A 13 16.70 -0.45 3.18
N PRO A 14 16.57 0.82 3.59
CA PRO A 14 15.67 1.20 4.67
C PRO A 14 14.23 0.78 4.37
N ASP A 15 13.53 0.40 5.44
CA ASP A 15 12.13 0.01 5.44
C ASP A 15 11.81 -1.18 4.51
N LEU A 16 12.74 -2.15 4.42
CA LEU A 16 12.58 -3.36 3.64
C LEU A 16 12.65 -4.59 4.55
N GLU A 17 11.53 -5.27 4.73
CA GLU A 17 11.44 -6.50 5.51
C GLU A 17 11.44 -7.73 4.60
N PHE A 18 12.03 -8.82 5.08
CA PHE A 18 12.13 -10.09 4.36
C PHE A 18 11.31 -11.16 5.06
N ASP A 19 10.59 -11.95 4.28
CA ASP A 19 9.91 -13.15 4.78
C ASP A 19 10.88 -14.34 4.96
N GLU A 20 10.35 -15.46 5.48
CA GLU A 20 11.11 -16.70 5.68
C GLU A 20 11.69 -17.29 4.39
N ASN A 21 11.14 -16.93 3.22
CA ASN A 21 11.60 -17.37 1.91
C ASN A 21 12.64 -16.43 1.29
N GLY A 22 13.07 -15.38 2.00
CA GLY A 22 14.01 -14.37 1.49
C GLY A 22 13.40 -13.45 0.44
N VAL A 23 12.07 -13.30 0.40
CA VAL A 23 11.36 -12.36 -0.47
C VAL A 23 11.06 -11.09 0.31
N CYS A 24 11.31 -9.92 -0.28
CA CYS A 24 11.00 -8.66 0.39
C CYS A 24 9.49 -8.36 0.38
N ASP A 25 9.04 -7.65 1.40
CA ASP A 25 7.67 -7.16 1.58
C ASP A 25 7.11 -6.43 0.34
N ALA A 26 7.94 -5.65 -0.36
CA ALA A 26 7.56 -4.99 -1.61
C ALA A 26 7.18 -6.00 -2.71
N CYS A 27 7.94 -7.09 -2.86
CA CYS A 27 7.63 -8.17 -3.81
C CYS A 27 6.39 -8.98 -3.39
N VAL A 28 6.23 -9.21 -2.09
CA VAL A 28 5.03 -9.85 -1.54
C VAL A 28 3.81 -8.99 -1.84
N ASN A 29 3.88 -7.68 -1.59
CA ASN A 29 2.79 -6.75 -1.82
C ASN A 29 2.46 -6.58 -3.31
N ALA A 30 3.47 -6.58 -4.18
CA ALA A 30 3.26 -6.60 -5.63
C ALA A 30 2.40 -7.79 -6.07
N THR A 31 2.67 -8.98 -5.53
CA THR A 31 1.89 -10.20 -5.84
C THR A 31 0.45 -10.12 -5.29
N LYS A 32 0.25 -9.45 -4.14
CA LYS A 32 -1.09 -9.24 -3.57
C LYS A 32 -1.97 -8.36 -4.46
N LYS A 33 -1.39 -7.39 -5.17
CA LYS A 33 -2.13 -6.46 -6.05
C LYS A 33 -2.87 -7.19 -7.17
N ASP A 34 -2.28 -8.25 -7.71
CA ASP A 34 -2.89 -9.05 -8.79
C ASP A 34 -4.15 -9.79 -8.33
N ASN A 35 -4.20 -10.16 -7.04
CA ASN A 35 -5.33 -10.88 -6.44
C ASN A 35 -6.29 -9.96 -5.67
N THR A 36 -6.09 -8.64 -5.72
CA THR A 36 -6.90 -7.68 -4.98
C THR A 36 -8.17 -7.35 -5.75
N ASN A 37 -9.33 -7.48 -5.11
CA ASN A 37 -10.58 -6.96 -5.65
C ASN A 37 -10.59 -5.43 -5.57
N TRP A 38 -10.20 -4.78 -6.66
CA TRP A 38 -10.12 -3.32 -6.76
C TRP A 38 -11.48 -2.63 -6.71
N GLU A 39 -12.56 -3.31 -7.12
CA GLU A 39 -13.92 -2.76 -7.03
C GLU A 39 -14.38 -2.65 -5.56
N SER A 40 -14.17 -3.69 -4.75
CA SER A 40 -14.45 -3.66 -3.30
C SER A 40 -13.64 -2.56 -2.62
N ARG A 41 -12.33 -2.51 -2.91
CA ARG A 41 -11.42 -1.49 -2.35
C ARG A 41 -11.84 -0.07 -2.71
N ARG A 42 -12.33 0.13 -3.94
CA ARG A 42 -12.87 1.40 -4.38
C ARG A 42 -14.15 1.77 -3.62
N HIS A 43 -15.07 0.82 -3.45
CA HIS A 43 -16.30 1.06 -2.70
C HIS A 43 -16.01 1.43 -1.24
N GLU A 44 -15.09 0.73 -0.58
CA GLU A 44 -14.63 1.06 0.77
C GLU A 44 -14.04 2.48 0.85
N LEU A 45 -13.24 2.87 -0.14
CA LEU A 45 -12.68 4.22 -0.22
C LEU A 45 -13.78 5.28 -0.41
N GLU A 46 -14.77 5.04 -1.28
CA GLU A 46 -15.88 5.95 -1.52
C GLU A 46 -16.69 6.21 -0.23
N ILE A 47 -16.93 5.18 0.57
CA ILE A 47 -17.60 5.31 1.88
C ILE A 47 -16.79 6.23 2.82
N ILE A 48 -15.47 6.05 2.87
CA ILE A 48 -14.58 6.89 3.69
C ILE A 48 -14.58 8.34 3.21
N LEU A 49 -14.50 8.54 1.89
CA LEU A 49 -14.50 9.88 1.31
C LEU A 49 -15.82 10.59 1.57
N GLU A 50 -16.96 9.94 1.34
CA GLU A 50 -18.28 10.54 1.57
C GLU A 50 -18.48 10.95 3.03
N LYS A 51 -17.93 10.17 3.97
CA LYS A 51 -17.96 10.52 5.40
C LYS A 51 -17.19 11.81 5.72
N ASN A 52 -16.09 12.08 5.02
CA ASN A 52 -15.16 13.15 5.37
C ASN A 52 -15.24 14.38 4.45
N ARG A 53 -15.83 14.23 3.27
CA ARG A 53 -16.00 15.30 2.28
C ARG A 53 -16.81 16.47 2.85
N SER A 54 -16.26 17.67 2.73
CA SER A 54 -16.93 18.93 2.99
C SER A 54 -18.03 19.14 1.94
N LYS A 55 -19.26 19.37 2.39
CA LYS A 55 -20.43 19.53 1.52
C LYS A 55 -20.60 20.97 1.03
N ASP A 56 -20.03 21.92 1.75
CA ASP A 56 -20.13 23.37 1.53
C ASP A 56 -18.79 24.02 1.17
N GLY A 57 -17.71 23.22 1.07
CA GLY A 57 -16.36 23.70 0.77
C GLY A 57 -15.70 24.48 1.91
N SER A 58 -16.28 24.47 3.12
CA SER A 58 -15.75 25.21 4.27
C SER A 58 -14.52 24.56 4.91
N ARG A 59 -14.22 23.30 4.56
CA ARG A 59 -13.12 22.51 5.15
C ARG A 59 -12.39 21.73 4.06
N TYR A 60 -11.12 21.40 4.31
CA TYR A 60 -10.36 20.50 3.45
C TYR A 60 -10.84 19.05 3.58
N ASP A 61 -10.94 18.36 2.44
CA ASP A 61 -11.39 16.96 2.35
C ASP A 61 -10.26 15.94 2.64
N CYS A 62 -9.01 16.38 2.51
CA CYS A 62 -7.81 15.57 2.74
C CYS A 62 -6.71 16.44 3.33
N ILE A 63 -6.02 15.92 4.34
CA ILE A 63 -4.85 16.54 4.96
C ILE A 63 -3.71 15.55 4.81
N ILE A 64 -2.67 15.95 4.09
CA ILE A 64 -1.44 15.17 3.94
C ILE A 64 -0.34 15.93 4.71
N PRO A 65 0.08 15.44 5.89
CA PRO A 65 1.12 16.08 6.70
C PRO A 65 2.53 15.85 6.13
#